data_AF-A0A8H4F0N5-F1
#
_entry.id   AF-A0A8H4F0N5-F1
#
_cell.length_a   1.000
_cell.length_b   1.000
_cell.length_c   1.000
_cell.angle_alpha   90.00
_cell.angle_beta   90.00
_cell.angle_gamma   90.00
#
_symmetry.space_group_name_H-M   'P 1'
#
loop_
_entity.id
_entity.type
_entity.pdbx_description
1 polymer ?
#
loop_
_entity_poly.entity_id
_entity_poly.type
_entity_poly.pdbx_seq_one_letter_code
_entity_poly.pdbx_strand_id
1 'polypeptide(L)'
;MRLVIRNDYDEVSEWVAHYIKERINQFEPTEERPFVLGLPTGSSPMNAYRRLAEFVTEGKLSFKHVITFNMDEYVGIPRSHKQSYYSFMWTNFFQHIDIPPENINFLDGNAPDLEEECRRYEAEILKHGGIELFMCGIGPDGHIAFNEPGSSLTSHTRVKTLAYETIIANARFFEGDITKVPKLALTVGVATVMDAREVCIIITGAHRSIALSKCVEEGVNHMWTVSAIQMHPKGLIVCDEDATLELHVKTVKYFKSIEHVHQSLIGQENLGLQGELLSTKRVQRSDKLQREMMVRKLMNDELSNSHYDDDLEYESLHGGPSAHSQKKRRVAMTESPSP
;
A
#
# COMPACT_ATOMS: atom_id res chain seq x y z
N MET A 1 -10.17 -3.00 -1.26
CA MET A 1 -8.79 -2.49 -1.09
C MET A 1 -8.43 -1.55 -2.24
N ARG A 2 -7.40 -0.70 -2.05
CA ARG A 2 -6.72 0.05 -3.10
C ARG A 2 -5.31 -0.51 -3.29
N LEU A 3 -4.85 -0.63 -4.53
CA LEU A 3 -3.47 -0.96 -4.87
C LEU A 3 -2.91 0.17 -5.73
N VAL A 4 -1.91 0.87 -5.20
CA VAL A 4 -1.22 1.98 -5.86
C VAL A 4 0.13 1.48 -6.33
N ILE A 5 0.33 1.52 -7.65
CA ILE A 5 1.58 1.08 -8.28
C ILE A 5 2.37 2.31 -8.72
N ARG A 6 3.63 2.37 -8.31
CA ARG A 6 4.60 3.42 -8.65
C ARG A 6 5.79 2.81 -9.36
N ASN A 7 6.61 3.64 -10.02
CA ASN A 7 7.70 3.12 -10.83
C ASN A 7 8.79 2.46 -9.98
N ASP A 8 9.12 3.07 -8.84
CA ASP A 8 10.23 2.64 -8.00
C ASP A 8 9.97 2.93 -6.50
N TYR A 9 10.94 2.52 -5.68
CA TYR A 9 10.92 2.68 -4.22
C TYR A 9 10.81 4.15 -3.77
N ASP A 10 11.41 5.09 -4.50
CA ASP A 10 11.39 6.50 -4.14
C ASP A 10 10.00 7.10 -4.39
N GLU A 11 9.38 6.79 -5.53
CA GLU A 11 8.01 7.20 -5.81
C GLU A 11 6.99 6.57 -4.84
N VAL A 12 7.17 5.30 -4.43
CA VAL A 12 6.36 4.69 -3.37
C VAL A 12 6.49 5.47 -2.07
N SER A 13 7.72 5.78 -1.68
CA SER A 13 8.03 6.47 -0.44
C SER A 13 7.47 7.90 -0.40
N GLU A 14 7.63 8.64 -1.50
CA GLU A 14 7.06 9.98 -1.68
C GLU A 14 5.54 9.93 -1.58
N TRP A 15 4.91 8.96 -2.26
CA TRP A 15 3.46 8.83 -2.24
C TRP A 15 2.93 8.52 -0.84
N VAL A 16 3.56 7.61 -0.11
CA VAL A 16 3.17 7.25 1.27
C VAL A 16 3.35 8.43 2.21
N ALA A 17 4.47 9.15 2.13
CA ALA A 17 4.72 10.33 2.96
C ALA A 17 3.68 11.43 2.69
N HIS A 18 3.37 11.69 1.42
CA HIS A 18 2.30 12.60 1.03
C HIS A 18 0.95 12.15 1.59
N TYR A 19 0.64 10.86 1.48
CA TYR A 19 -0.60 10.30 1.99
C TYR A 19 -0.76 10.57 3.49
N ILE A 20 0.23 10.20 4.29
CA ILE A 20 0.24 10.42 5.75
C ILE A 20 0.13 11.90 6.09
N LYS A 21 0.90 12.76 5.41
CA LYS A 21 0.84 14.21 5.60
C LYS A 21 -0.58 14.76 5.37
N GLU A 22 -1.22 14.38 4.27
CA GLU A 22 -2.60 14.80 3.98
C GLU A 22 -3.60 14.21 4.99
N ARG A 23 -3.42 12.97 5.46
CA ARG A 23 -4.28 12.41 6.53
C ARG A 23 -4.21 13.20 7.81
N ILE A 24 -3.01 13.53 8.26
CA ILE A 24 -2.80 14.31 9.48
C ILE A 24 -3.38 15.72 9.30
N ASN A 25 -3.06 16.40 8.19
CA ASN A 25 -3.54 17.77 7.96
C ASN A 25 -5.06 17.86 7.84
N GLN A 26 -5.71 16.91 7.14
CA GLN A 26 -7.18 16.88 6.98
C GLN A 26 -7.90 16.45 8.27
N PHE A 27 -7.22 15.69 9.13
CA PHE A 27 -7.76 15.35 10.45
C PHE A 27 -7.69 16.52 11.43
N GLU A 28 -6.82 17.52 11.20
CA GLU A 28 -6.64 18.70 12.06
C GLU A 28 -6.51 18.31 13.54
N PRO A 29 -5.45 17.57 13.94
CA PRO A 29 -5.34 17.06 15.30
C PRO A 29 -5.11 18.18 16.33
N THR A 30 -5.73 18.01 17.49
CA THR A 30 -5.54 18.86 18.68
C THR A 30 -5.11 18.00 19.87
N GLU A 31 -4.80 18.63 21.01
CA GLU A 31 -4.47 17.92 22.24
C GLU A 31 -5.61 16.97 22.70
N GLU A 32 -6.87 17.40 22.57
CA GLU A 32 -8.05 16.61 22.94
C GLU A 32 -8.48 15.60 21.86
N ARG A 33 -8.01 15.79 20.63
CA ARG A 33 -8.30 14.91 19.49
C ARG A 33 -7.00 14.65 18.72
N PRO A 34 -6.08 13.83 19.27
CA PRO A 34 -4.83 13.52 18.60
C PRO A 34 -5.04 12.60 17.41
N PHE A 35 -4.14 12.67 16.43
CA PHE A 35 -4.08 11.69 15.33
C PHE A 35 -3.26 10.48 15.80
N VAL A 36 -3.87 9.30 15.85
CA VAL A 36 -3.20 8.07 16.31
C VAL A 36 -2.62 7.31 15.11
N LEU A 37 -1.29 7.17 15.06
CA LEU A 37 -0.54 6.62 13.94
C LEU A 37 0.23 5.34 14.33
N GLY A 38 -0.08 4.23 13.67
CA GLY A 38 0.69 2.99 13.77
C GLY A 38 1.92 3.01 12.84
N LEU A 39 3.09 2.60 13.34
CA LEU A 39 4.37 2.72 12.63
C LEU A 39 5.18 1.41 12.55
N PRO A 40 5.73 1.05 11.38
CA PRO A 40 6.63 -0.09 11.21
C PRO A 40 8.10 0.31 11.42
N THR A 41 8.98 -0.67 11.55
CA THR A 41 10.43 -0.49 11.36
C THR A 41 10.87 -1.12 10.02
N GLY A 42 12.16 -1.37 9.84
CA GLY A 42 12.72 -2.01 8.65
C GLY A 42 13.04 -1.04 7.51
N SER A 43 13.45 -1.59 6.37
CA SER A 43 13.96 -0.79 5.24
C SER A 43 12.87 -0.06 4.45
N SER A 44 11.69 -0.65 4.31
CA SER A 44 10.60 -0.11 3.48
C SER A 44 10.09 1.28 3.88
N PRO A 45 9.93 1.64 5.17
CA PRO A 45 9.45 2.97 5.52
C PRO A 45 10.56 4.04 5.53
N MET A 46 11.83 3.69 5.29
CA MET A 46 12.95 4.62 5.55
C MET A 46 12.87 5.92 4.75
N ASN A 47 12.58 5.84 3.45
CA ASN A 47 12.50 7.04 2.61
C ASN A 47 11.21 7.82 2.90
N ALA A 48 10.12 7.14 3.25
CA ALA A 48 8.91 7.81 3.72
C ALA A 48 9.16 8.59 5.03
N TYR A 49 9.91 8.03 6.00
CA TYR A 49 10.30 8.74 7.22
C TYR A 49 11.12 9.98 6.95
N ARG A 50 12.13 9.87 6.07
CA ARG A 50 12.93 11.03 5.66
C ARG A 50 12.04 12.13 5.10
N ARG A 51 11.12 11.76 4.21
CA ARG A 51 10.23 12.71 3.57
C ARG A 51 9.24 13.36 4.53
N LEU A 52 8.71 12.61 5.49
CA LEU A 52 7.87 13.16 6.57
C LEU A 52 8.63 14.18 7.42
N ALA A 53 9.90 13.91 7.75
CA ALA A 53 10.75 14.86 8.49
C ALA A 53 11.06 16.12 7.68
N GLU A 54 11.26 15.99 6.37
CA GLU A 54 11.36 17.15 5.46
C GLU A 54 10.09 18.00 5.48
N PHE A 55 8.89 17.39 5.44
CA PHE A 55 7.64 18.14 5.53
C PHE A 55 7.50 18.91 6.85
N VAL A 56 8.00 18.36 7.97
CA VAL A 56 8.04 19.08 9.25
C VAL A 56 8.99 20.28 9.17
N THR A 57 10.19 20.07 8.63
CA THR A 57 11.19 21.15 8.44
C THR A 57 10.69 22.25 7.50
N GLU A 58 9.91 21.88 6.48
CA GLU A 58 9.26 22.80 5.53
C GLU A 58 8.01 23.51 6.11
N GLY A 59 7.58 23.16 7.33
CA GLY A 59 6.38 23.71 7.97
C GLY A 59 5.05 23.25 7.35
N LYS A 60 5.06 22.12 6.62
CA LYS A 60 3.89 21.54 5.94
C LYS A 60 3.20 20.43 6.75
N LEU A 61 3.81 19.99 7.85
CA LEU A 61 3.34 18.92 8.72
C LEU A 61 3.79 19.21 10.16
N SER A 62 3.00 18.77 11.15
CA SER A 62 3.39 18.80 12.56
C SER A 62 2.93 17.51 13.26
N PHE A 63 3.77 16.99 14.14
CA PHE A 63 3.52 15.82 14.97
C PHE A 63 3.20 16.17 16.43
N LYS A 64 3.02 17.47 16.76
CA LYS A 64 2.70 17.92 18.13
C LYS A 64 1.49 17.24 18.75
N HIS A 65 0.48 16.97 17.93
CA HIS A 65 -0.76 16.31 18.34
C HIS A 65 -0.92 14.94 17.66
N VAL A 66 0.19 14.28 17.34
CA VAL A 66 0.22 12.90 16.85
C VAL A 66 0.67 11.99 17.99
N ILE A 67 -0.01 10.87 18.15
CA ILE A 67 0.36 9.77 19.06
C ILE A 67 0.77 8.57 18.22
N THR A 68 1.93 7.98 18.52
CA THR A 68 2.46 6.86 17.74
C THR A 68 2.44 5.56 18.52
N PHE A 69 2.19 4.47 17.81
CA PHE A 69 2.29 3.09 18.30
C PHE A 69 3.15 2.29 17.32
N ASN A 70 4.29 1.79 17.76
CA ASN A 70 5.10 0.89 16.96
C ASN A 70 4.55 -0.55 16.96
N MET A 71 4.79 -1.29 15.88
CA MET A 71 4.26 -2.64 15.68
C MET A 71 4.86 -3.68 16.62
N ASP A 72 6.12 -3.52 17.00
CA ASP A 72 6.88 -4.57 17.67
C ASP A 72 8.13 -4.03 18.38
N GLU A 73 8.70 -4.87 19.24
CA GLU A 73 10.04 -4.71 19.82
C GLU A 73 10.61 -6.10 20.18
N TYR A 74 11.92 -6.25 20.10
CA TYR A 74 12.58 -7.50 20.51
C TYR A 74 12.53 -7.70 22.02
N VAL A 75 12.33 -8.95 22.45
CA VAL A 75 12.40 -9.31 23.87
C VAL A 75 13.85 -9.49 24.30
N GLY A 76 14.20 -8.94 25.46
CA GLY A 76 15.51 -9.13 26.10
C GLY A 76 16.65 -8.32 25.48
N ILE A 77 16.36 -7.38 24.57
CA ILE A 77 17.35 -6.43 24.06
C ILE A 77 17.27 -5.11 24.84
N PRO A 78 18.39 -4.52 25.30
CA PRO A 78 18.34 -3.21 25.93
C PRO A 78 17.73 -2.16 25.00
N ARG A 79 16.85 -1.29 25.52
CA ARG A 79 16.23 -0.20 24.75
C ARG A 79 17.23 0.75 24.08
N SER A 80 18.42 0.89 24.64
CA SER A 80 19.53 1.70 24.10
C SER A 80 20.40 0.94 23.09
N HIS A 81 20.15 -0.36 22.87
CA HIS A 81 20.90 -1.14 21.92
C HIS A 81 20.63 -0.64 20.50
N LYS A 82 21.68 -0.52 19.67
CA LYS A 82 21.59 0.05 18.30
C LYS A 82 20.56 -0.64 17.41
N GLN A 83 20.30 -1.93 17.65
CA GLN A 83 19.34 -2.74 16.89
C GLN A 83 17.96 -2.89 17.57
N SER A 84 17.73 -2.24 18.72
CA SER A 84 16.37 -2.11 19.25
C SER A 84 15.51 -1.29 18.30
N TYR A 85 14.22 -1.61 18.23
CA TYR A 85 13.29 -0.84 17.41
C TYR A 85 13.06 0.56 17.95
N TYR A 86 13.18 0.75 19.26
CA TYR A 86 13.28 2.09 19.85
C TYR A 86 14.43 2.91 19.26
N SER A 87 15.66 2.35 19.27
CA SER A 87 16.83 3.06 18.73
C SER A 87 16.73 3.30 17.22
N PHE A 88 16.16 2.35 16.47
CA PHE A 88 15.86 2.52 15.05
C PHE A 88 14.95 3.72 14.81
N MET A 89 13.81 3.78 15.49
CA MET A 89 12.81 4.84 15.27
C MET A 89 13.30 6.19 15.75
N TRP A 90 14.02 6.23 16.88
CA TRP A 90 14.64 7.47 17.36
C TRP A 90 15.63 8.02 16.32
N THR A 91 16.52 7.15 15.83
CA THR A 91 17.58 7.54 14.90
C THR A 91 17.04 8.00 13.54
N ASN A 92 16.05 7.27 13.02
CA ASN A 92 15.58 7.45 11.64
C ASN A 92 14.37 8.39 11.52
N PHE A 93 13.66 8.69 12.61
CA PHE A 93 12.43 9.46 12.53
C PHE A 93 12.21 10.43 13.70
N PHE A 94 12.06 9.94 14.94
CA PHE A 94 11.53 10.78 16.02
C PHE A 94 12.43 11.97 16.41
N GLN A 95 13.75 11.85 16.29
CA GLN A 95 14.64 12.98 16.57
C GLN A 95 14.62 14.09 15.51
N HIS A 96 13.93 13.87 14.38
CA HIS A 96 13.87 14.79 13.23
C HIS A 96 12.51 15.47 13.06
N ILE A 97 11.57 15.24 13.99
CA ILE A 97 10.21 15.80 13.96
C ILE A 97 9.82 16.42 15.30
N ASP A 98 8.72 17.16 15.35
CA ASP A 98 8.23 17.88 16.53
C ASP A 98 7.24 17.07 17.39
N ILE A 99 7.43 15.75 17.47
CA ILE A 99 6.59 14.86 18.28
C ILE A 99 6.97 14.96 19.78
N PRO A 100 5.99 15.10 20.70
CA PRO A 100 6.26 15.03 22.14
C PRO A 100 6.69 13.61 22.55
N PRO A 101 7.76 13.42 23.35
CA PRO A 101 8.21 12.09 23.78
C PRO A 101 7.14 11.24 24.47
N GLU A 102 6.23 11.87 25.22
CA GLU A 102 5.10 11.24 25.90
C GLU A 102 4.05 10.65 24.96
N ASN A 103 4.03 11.10 23.70
CA ASN A 103 3.13 10.60 22.67
C ASN A 103 3.71 9.40 21.90
N ILE A 104 4.93 8.98 22.24
CA ILE A 104 5.62 7.86 21.59
C ILE A 104 5.41 6.58 22.41
N ASN A 105 4.67 5.62 21.86
CA ASN A 105 4.39 4.34 22.52
C ASN A 105 5.18 3.19 21.86
N PHE A 106 5.82 2.41 22.72
CA PHE A 106 6.51 1.16 22.37
C PHE A 106 6.08 0.04 23.31
N LEU A 107 6.19 -1.18 22.79
CA LEU A 107 6.21 -2.39 23.59
C LEU A 107 7.54 -2.47 24.35
N ASP A 108 7.49 -2.72 25.66
CA ASP A 108 8.67 -2.96 26.48
C ASP A 108 9.06 -4.44 26.44
N GLY A 109 9.95 -4.81 25.52
CA GLY A 109 10.51 -6.16 25.42
C GLY A 109 11.33 -6.62 26.64
N ASN A 110 11.55 -5.77 27.64
CA ASN A 110 12.22 -6.14 28.90
C ASN A 110 11.28 -6.04 30.11
N ALA A 111 9.97 -5.91 29.90
CA ALA A 111 9.00 -5.91 30.98
C ALA A 111 9.09 -7.22 31.80
N PRO A 112 8.89 -7.17 33.13
CA PRO A 112 8.94 -8.35 33.98
C PRO A 112 7.82 -9.35 33.67
N ASP A 113 6.66 -8.86 33.22
CA ASP A 113 5.55 -9.66 32.72
C ASP A 113 5.21 -9.18 31.30
N LEU A 114 5.62 -9.99 30.32
CA LEU A 114 5.44 -9.70 28.91
C LEU A 114 3.97 -9.76 28.47
N GLU A 115 3.15 -10.60 29.10
CA GLU A 115 1.73 -10.67 28.76
C GLU A 115 0.97 -9.45 29.29
N GLU A 116 1.32 -8.99 30.49
CA GLU A 116 0.76 -7.76 31.03
C GLU A 116 1.18 -6.54 30.21
N GLU A 117 2.42 -6.50 29.73
CA GLU A 117 2.88 -5.47 28.79
C GLU A 117 2.06 -5.45 27.50
N CYS A 118 1.76 -6.62 26.92
CA CYS A 118 0.88 -6.70 25.75
C CYS A 118 -0.54 -6.19 26.06
N ARG A 119 -1.12 -6.54 27.21
CA ARG A 119 -2.44 -6.04 27.64
C ARG A 119 -2.45 -4.54 27.87
N ARG A 120 -1.41 -3.99 28.50
CA ARG A 120 -1.21 -2.55 28.69
C ARG A 120 -1.17 -1.83 27.34
N TYR A 121 -0.46 -2.39 26.36
CA TYR A 121 -0.32 -1.79 25.04
C TYR A 121 -1.66 -1.68 24.30
N GLU A 122 -2.45 -2.76 24.29
CA GLU A 122 -3.82 -2.75 23.74
C GLU A 122 -4.73 -1.75 24.48
N ALA A 123 -4.65 -1.70 25.81
CA ALA A 123 -5.44 -0.77 26.62
C ALA A 123 -5.08 0.70 26.31
N GLU A 124 -3.80 1.01 26.08
CA GLU A 124 -3.36 2.35 25.70
C GLU A 124 -3.83 2.72 24.29
N ILE A 125 -3.84 1.79 23.33
CA ILE A 125 -4.46 2.01 22.01
C ILE A 125 -5.95 2.36 22.16
N LEU A 126 -6.69 1.58 22.95
CA LEU A 126 -8.13 1.79 23.18
C LEU A 126 -8.43 3.10 23.89
N LYS A 127 -7.58 3.52 24.83
CA LYS A 127 -7.70 4.80 25.55
C LYS A 127 -7.67 6.00 24.62
N HIS A 128 -6.95 5.93 23.50
CA HIS A 128 -6.94 6.96 22.45
C HIS A 128 -8.01 6.74 21.37
N GLY A 129 -8.95 5.82 21.59
CA GLY A 129 -10.04 5.54 20.66
C GLY A 129 -9.64 4.72 19.44
N GLY A 130 -8.52 4.00 19.50
CA GLY A 130 -7.98 3.20 18.41
C GLY A 130 -7.12 3.97 17.41
N ILE A 131 -6.51 3.26 16.48
CA ILE A 131 -5.56 3.80 15.50
C ILE A 131 -6.31 4.43 14.32
N GLU A 132 -5.97 5.66 13.94
CA GLU A 132 -6.55 6.34 12.76
C GLU A 132 -5.95 5.80 11.46
N LEU A 133 -4.63 5.66 11.41
CA LEU A 133 -3.91 5.10 10.27
C LEU A 133 -2.78 4.20 10.77
N PHE A 134 -2.70 2.99 10.23
CA PHE A 134 -1.62 2.07 10.50
C PHE A 134 -0.75 1.92 9.25
N MET A 135 0.46 2.48 9.27
CA MET A 135 1.47 2.21 8.23
C MET A 135 2.17 0.88 8.54
N CYS A 136 2.27 0.01 7.54
CA CYS A 136 2.86 -1.32 7.69
C CYS A 136 3.91 -1.58 6.61
N GLY A 137 4.98 -2.31 6.97
CA GLY A 137 5.76 -3.09 6.01
C GLY A 137 5.34 -4.56 6.05
N ILE A 138 5.88 -5.37 5.14
CA ILE A 138 5.73 -6.84 5.19
C ILE A 138 7.07 -7.55 5.03
N GLY A 139 7.12 -8.77 5.58
CA GLY A 139 8.15 -9.75 5.27
C GLY A 139 8.00 -10.37 3.87
N PRO A 140 9.04 -11.04 3.35
CA PRO A 140 8.98 -11.78 2.08
C PRO A 140 8.01 -12.98 2.11
N ASP A 141 7.69 -13.47 3.30
CA ASP A 141 6.67 -14.49 3.62
C ASP A 141 5.26 -13.88 3.84
N GLY A 142 5.11 -12.56 3.63
CA GLY A 142 3.85 -11.84 3.82
C GLY A 142 3.43 -11.64 5.26
N HIS A 143 4.33 -11.74 6.25
CA HIS A 143 3.98 -11.36 7.61
C HIS A 143 3.72 -9.84 7.75
N ILE A 144 2.71 -9.46 8.54
CA ILE A 144 2.54 -8.10 9.09
C ILE A 144 3.09 -8.10 10.51
N ALA A 145 3.93 -7.12 10.88
CA ALA A 145 4.66 -7.12 12.15
C ALA A 145 5.45 -8.43 12.31
N PHE A 146 5.52 -9.02 13.51
CA PHE A 146 6.00 -10.41 13.70
C PHE A 146 4.86 -11.45 13.70
N ASN A 147 3.77 -11.20 12.96
CA ASN A 147 2.73 -12.20 12.73
C ASN A 147 3.15 -13.20 11.64
N GLU A 148 4.15 -14.02 12.00
CA GLU A 148 4.72 -15.09 11.19
C GLU A 148 3.63 -16.05 10.63
N PRO A 149 3.91 -16.77 9.53
CA PRO A 149 3.00 -17.76 8.96
C PRO A 149 2.40 -18.72 10.01
N GLY A 150 1.09 -18.91 9.94
CA GLY A 150 0.31 -19.69 10.91
C GLY A 150 -0.24 -18.88 12.09
N SER A 151 0.08 -17.59 12.19
CA SER A 151 -0.50 -16.71 13.21
C SER A 151 -2.00 -16.50 13.00
N SER A 152 -2.79 -16.52 14.08
CA SER A 152 -4.24 -16.25 13.99
C SER A 152 -4.51 -14.90 13.35
N LEU A 153 -5.44 -14.86 12.39
CA LEU A 153 -5.87 -13.62 11.75
C LEU A 153 -6.70 -12.72 12.67
N THR A 154 -7.17 -13.26 13.79
CA THR A 154 -7.84 -12.50 14.86
C THR A 154 -6.95 -12.35 16.09
N SER A 155 -5.62 -12.44 15.93
CA SER A 155 -4.68 -12.30 17.04
C SER A 155 -4.61 -10.84 17.51
N HIS A 156 -4.42 -10.67 18.81
CA HIS A 156 -4.05 -9.40 19.45
C HIS A 156 -2.55 -9.37 19.79
N THR A 157 -2.12 -8.27 20.40
CA THR A 157 -0.73 -8.06 20.84
C THR A 157 -0.28 -9.20 21.76
N ARG A 158 0.88 -9.78 21.47
CA ARG A 158 1.40 -10.95 22.19
C ARG A 158 2.91 -11.13 22.03
N VAL A 159 3.45 -12.03 22.84
CA VAL A 159 4.79 -12.61 22.62
C VAL A 159 4.76 -13.53 21.40
N LYS A 160 5.74 -13.37 20.51
CA LYS A 160 5.95 -14.25 19.36
C LYS A 160 7.38 -14.75 19.31
N THR A 161 7.51 -16.06 19.10
CA THR A 161 8.76 -16.68 18.69
C THR A 161 9.02 -16.37 17.23
N LEU A 162 10.22 -15.86 16.94
CA LEU A 162 10.64 -15.56 15.57
C LEU A 162 10.87 -16.85 14.80
N ALA A 163 10.44 -16.89 13.54
CA ALA A 163 10.74 -17.99 12.65
C ALA A 163 12.25 -18.06 12.36
N TYR A 164 12.74 -19.25 12.01
CA TYR A 164 14.16 -19.43 11.70
C TYR A 164 14.62 -18.57 10.51
N GLU A 165 13.76 -18.38 9.51
CA GLU A 165 14.02 -17.50 8.37
C GLU A 165 14.16 -16.03 8.80
N THR A 166 13.31 -15.57 9.71
CA THR A 166 13.39 -14.23 10.31
C THR A 166 14.69 -14.03 11.08
N ILE A 167 15.13 -15.06 11.82
CA ILE A 167 16.43 -15.04 12.51
C ILE A 167 17.59 -14.91 11.51
N ILE A 168 17.57 -15.68 10.42
CA ILE A 168 18.59 -15.60 9.36
C ILE A 168 18.58 -14.21 8.69
N ALA A 169 17.40 -13.72 8.32
CA ALA A 169 17.25 -12.43 7.64
C ALA A 169 17.74 -11.26 8.51
N ASN A 170 17.54 -11.34 9.82
CA ASN A 170 17.91 -10.30 10.77
C ASN A 170 19.35 -10.42 11.27
N ALA A 171 20.01 -11.57 11.12
CA ALA A 171 21.40 -11.77 11.53
C ALA A 171 22.37 -10.73 10.95
N ARG A 172 22.09 -10.20 9.74
CA ARG A 172 22.86 -9.09 9.13
C ARG A 172 22.96 -7.84 10.02
N PHE A 173 21.98 -7.62 10.90
CA PHE A 173 21.96 -6.51 11.86
C PHE A 173 22.73 -6.85 13.16
N PHE A 174 22.98 -8.12 13.41
CA PHE A 174 23.66 -8.67 14.59
C PHE A 174 25.01 -9.29 14.21
N GLU A 175 25.82 -8.55 13.44
CA GLU A 175 27.18 -8.95 13.02
C GLU A 175 27.24 -10.23 12.17
N GLY A 176 26.11 -10.65 11.56
CA GLY A 176 26.00 -11.90 10.83
C GLY A 176 25.86 -13.14 11.72
N ASP A 177 25.72 -12.97 13.03
CA ASP A 177 25.65 -14.07 14.00
C ASP A 177 24.20 -14.34 14.42
N ILE A 178 23.65 -15.47 13.96
CA ILE A 178 22.29 -15.91 14.29
C ILE A 178 22.07 -16.13 15.80
N THR A 179 23.13 -16.37 16.57
CA THR A 179 23.03 -16.63 18.01
C THR A 179 22.80 -15.35 18.81
N LYS A 180 23.13 -14.19 18.23
CA LYS A 180 22.92 -12.86 18.82
C LYS A 180 21.54 -12.27 18.52
N VAL A 181 20.79 -12.87 17.61
CA VAL A 181 19.44 -12.41 17.25
C VAL A 181 18.48 -12.81 18.38
N PRO A 182 17.68 -11.86 18.92
CA PRO A 182 16.62 -12.19 19.87
C PRO A 182 15.67 -13.23 19.28
N LYS A 183 15.28 -14.22 20.08
CA LYS A 183 14.41 -15.33 19.63
C LYS A 183 12.92 -15.04 19.79
N LEU A 184 12.60 -14.03 20.59
CA LEU A 184 11.26 -13.60 20.92
C LEU A 184 11.11 -12.11 20.60
N ALA A 185 9.91 -11.71 20.23
CA ALA A 185 9.50 -10.32 20.11
C ALA A 185 8.12 -10.13 20.73
N LEU A 186 7.84 -8.93 21.21
CA LEU A 186 6.48 -8.47 21.41
C LEU A 186 6.00 -7.88 20.10
N THR A 187 4.76 -8.17 19.71
CA THR A 187 4.21 -7.69 18.45
C THR A 187 2.72 -7.47 18.55
N VAL A 188 2.23 -6.42 17.91
CA VAL A 188 0.80 -6.21 17.69
C VAL A 188 0.23 -7.39 16.89
N GLY A 189 -1.02 -7.72 17.16
CA GLY A 189 -1.69 -8.80 16.45
C GLY A 189 -2.20 -8.40 15.08
N VAL A 190 -2.63 -9.39 14.29
CA VAL A 190 -3.29 -9.12 13.00
C VAL A 190 -4.58 -8.35 13.21
N ALA A 191 -5.40 -8.70 14.22
CA ALA A 191 -6.60 -7.94 14.56
C ALA A 191 -6.26 -6.53 15.02
N THR A 192 -5.23 -6.36 15.86
CA THR A 192 -4.79 -5.03 16.33
C THR A 192 -4.49 -4.08 15.17
N VAL A 193 -3.85 -4.59 14.09
CA VAL A 193 -3.61 -3.79 12.88
C VAL A 193 -4.91 -3.55 12.11
N MET A 194 -5.75 -4.58 11.95
CA MET A 194 -7.00 -4.50 11.18
C MET A 194 -8.14 -3.77 11.92
N ASP A 195 -7.98 -3.47 13.20
CA ASP A 195 -8.89 -2.62 13.99
C ASP A 195 -8.62 -1.12 13.76
N ALA A 196 -7.54 -0.77 13.06
CA ALA A 196 -7.28 0.60 12.66
C ALA A 196 -8.37 1.12 11.70
N ARG A 197 -8.62 2.43 11.71
CA ARG A 197 -9.58 3.03 10.76
C ARG A 197 -9.09 2.95 9.31
N GLU A 198 -7.78 2.93 9.11
CA GLU A 198 -7.13 2.76 7.82
C GLU A 198 -5.81 2.00 7.96
N VAL A 199 -5.49 1.15 6.97
CA VAL A 199 -4.24 0.38 6.92
C VAL A 199 -3.53 0.66 5.59
N CYS A 200 -2.29 1.13 5.65
CA CYS A 200 -1.44 1.43 4.50
C CYS A 200 -0.19 0.53 4.50
N ILE A 201 -0.10 -0.41 3.57
CA ILE A 201 0.99 -1.38 3.48
C ILE A 201 1.96 -1.00 2.36
N ILE A 202 3.24 -0.93 2.68
CA ILE A 202 4.35 -0.67 1.76
C ILE A 202 4.99 -1.99 1.31
N ILE A 203 4.99 -2.25 0.01
CA ILE A 203 5.57 -3.47 -0.58
C ILE A 203 6.48 -3.10 -1.75
N THR A 204 7.80 -3.21 -1.59
CA THR A 204 8.76 -2.79 -2.60
C THR A 204 9.81 -3.85 -2.90
N GLY A 205 10.18 -3.98 -4.17
CA GLY A 205 11.21 -4.86 -4.69
C GLY A 205 10.75 -6.29 -4.99
N ALA A 206 11.43 -6.91 -5.95
CA ALA A 206 11.10 -8.23 -6.49
C ALA A 206 11.06 -9.34 -5.42
N HIS A 207 11.85 -9.24 -4.36
CA HIS A 207 11.89 -10.21 -3.26
C HIS A 207 10.58 -10.31 -2.45
N ARG A 208 9.59 -9.46 -2.72
CA ARG A 208 8.25 -9.48 -2.08
C ARG A 208 7.11 -9.70 -3.07
N SER A 209 7.41 -9.96 -4.34
CA SER A 209 6.38 -10.11 -5.37
C SER A 209 5.45 -11.28 -5.10
N ILE A 210 5.99 -12.39 -4.60
CA ILE A 210 5.19 -13.56 -4.17
C ILE A 210 4.23 -13.15 -3.06
N ALA A 211 4.70 -12.45 -2.02
CA ALA A 211 3.85 -12.01 -0.93
C ALA A 211 2.72 -11.06 -1.41
N LEU A 212 3.01 -10.16 -2.35
CA LEU A 212 1.99 -9.30 -2.96
C LEU A 212 0.95 -10.13 -3.73
N SER A 213 1.39 -11.10 -4.54
CA SER A 213 0.50 -11.99 -5.30
C SER A 213 -0.40 -12.80 -4.39
N LYS A 214 0.16 -13.42 -3.34
CA LYS A 214 -0.59 -14.13 -2.30
C LYS A 214 -1.60 -13.23 -1.57
N CYS A 215 -1.26 -11.96 -1.37
CA CYS A 215 -2.12 -10.98 -0.73
C CYS A 215 -3.29 -10.53 -1.62
N VAL A 216 -3.08 -10.37 -2.92
CA VAL A 216 -4.03 -9.70 -3.82
C VAL A 216 -4.86 -10.68 -4.63
N GLU A 217 -4.28 -11.80 -5.07
CA GLU A 217 -4.90 -12.72 -6.03
C GLU A 217 -5.37 -14.03 -5.40
N GLU A 218 -4.79 -14.44 -4.27
CA GLU A 218 -5.23 -15.63 -3.52
C GLU A 218 -6.21 -15.28 -2.39
N GLY A 219 -6.76 -16.30 -1.75
CA GLY A 219 -7.71 -16.13 -0.65
C GLY A 219 -7.04 -15.77 0.68
N VAL A 220 -7.85 -15.24 1.60
CA VAL A 220 -7.46 -14.98 2.99
C VAL A 220 -6.88 -16.26 3.63
N ASN A 221 -5.63 -16.18 4.09
CA ASN A 221 -4.87 -17.32 4.59
C ASN A 221 -3.88 -16.91 5.69
N HIS A 222 -3.92 -17.60 6.83
CA HIS A 222 -3.01 -17.33 7.95
C HIS A 222 -1.53 -17.64 7.68
N MET A 223 -1.21 -18.33 6.58
CA MET A 223 0.16 -18.50 6.11
C MET A 223 0.72 -17.25 5.43
N TRP A 224 -0.14 -16.31 5.04
CA TRP A 224 0.20 -15.03 4.44
C TRP A 224 -0.61 -13.96 5.16
N THR A 225 -0.21 -13.59 6.37
CA THR A 225 -1.08 -12.79 7.27
C THR A 225 -1.46 -11.43 6.70
N VAL A 226 -0.67 -10.88 5.77
CA VAL A 226 -1.02 -9.71 4.96
C VAL A 226 -2.36 -9.84 4.21
N SER A 227 -2.75 -11.06 3.81
CA SER A 227 -4.03 -11.33 3.13
C SER A 227 -5.25 -10.92 3.95
N ALA A 228 -5.12 -10.75 5.28
CA ALA A 228 -6.19 -10.21 6.12
C ALA A 228 -6.68 -8.82 5.67
N ILE A 229 -5.82 -8.02 4.99
CA ILE A 229 -6.21 -6.72 4.45
C ILE A 229 -7.37 -6.79 3.44
N GLN A 230 -7.60 -7.96 2.82
CA GLN A 230 -8.76 -8.17 1.93
C GLN A 230 -10.09 -7.93 2.65
N MET A 231 -10.13 -8.15 3.96
CA MET A 231 -11.32 -7.97 4.81
C MET A 231 -11.39 -6.57 5.44
N HIS A 232 -10.33 -5.76 5.31
CA HIS A 232 -10.27 -4.43 5.90
C HIS A 232 -11.08 -3.41 5.07
N PRO A 233 -11.99 -2.63 5.68
CA PRO A 233 -12.85 -1.70 4.95
C PRO A 233 -12.06 -0.60 4.22
N LYS A 234 -10.89 -0.23 4.75
CA LYS A 234 -9.99 0.78 4.18
C LYS A 234 -8.56 0.26 4.05
N GLY A 235 -8.40 -0.86 3.36
CA GLY A 235 -7.08 -1.42 3.05
C GLY A 235 -6.44 -0.75 1.84
N LEU A 236 -5.21 -0.27 2.01
CA LEU A 236 -4.38 0.37 0.98
C LEU A 236 -3.03 -0.35 0.91
N ILE A 237 -2.62 -0.70 -0.30
CA ILE A 237 -1.29 -1.23 -0.61
C ILE A 237 -0.61 -0.25 -1.57
N VAL A 238 0.63 0.12 -1.29
CA VAL A 238 1.47 0.95 -2.17
C VAL A 238 2.72 0.15 -2.51
N CYS A 239 2.96 -0.06 -3.80
CA CYS A 239 4.05 -0.89 -4.27
C CYS A 239 4.76 -0.31 -5.49
N ASP A 240 6.00 -0.77 -5.72
CA ASP A 240 6.75 -0.48 -6.94
C ASP A 240 6.44 -1.52 -8.04
N GLU A 241 6.89 -1.28 -9.27
CA GLU A 241 6.70 -2.23 -10.38
C GLU A 241 7.35 -3.59 -10.08
N ASP A 242 8.53 -3.61 -9.45
CA ASP A 242 9.25 -4.84 -9.12
C ASP A 242 8.46 -5.74 -8.15
N ALA A 243 7.70 -5.17 -7.22
CA ALA A 243 6.81 -5.96 -6.36
C ALA A 243 5.64 -6.59 -7.14
N THR A 244 5.34 -6.16 -8.36
CA THR A 244 4.21 -6.69 -9.16
C THR A 244 4.57 -7.88 -10.05
N LEU A 245 5.83 -8.35 -10.05
CA LEU A 245 6.33 -9.37 -10.99
C LEU A 245 5.54 -10.70 -10.98
N GLU A 246 4.92 -11.05 -9.85
CA GLU A 246 4.12 -12.28 -9.69
C GLU A 246 2.61 -12.04 -9.77
N LEU A 247 2.18 -10.82 -10.11
CA LEU A 247 0.77 -10.50 -10.37
C LEU A 247 0.42 -10.79 -11.83
N HIS A 248 -0.85 -11.16 -12.07
CA HIS A 248 -1.35 -11.20 -13.43
C HIS A 248 -1.36 -9.80 -14.06
N VAL A 249 -1.02 -9.74 -15.34
CA VAL A 249 -1.07 -8.50 -16.15
C VAL A 249 -2.44 -7.81 -16.06
N LYS A 250 -3.52 -8.60 -16.02
CA LYS A 250 -4.89 -8.08 -15.90
C LYS A 250 -5.11 -7.35 -14.56
N THR A 251 -4.56 -7.88 -13.47
CA THR A 251 -4.65 -7.28 -12.13
C THR A 251 -3.93 -5.93 -12.09
N VAL A 252 -2.70 -5.88 -12.60
CA VAL A 252 -1.93 -4.62 -12.70
C VAL A 252 -2.67 -3.58 -13.54
N LYS A 253 -3.16 -3.96 -14.73
CA LYS A 253 -3.92 -3.07 -15.61
C LYS A 253 -5.21 -2.55 -14.94
N TYR A 254 -5.92 -3.42 -14.22
CA TYR A 254 -7.12 -3.04 -13.49
C TYR A 254 -6.84 -1.95 -12.45
N PHE A 255 -5.85 -2.15 -11.57
CA PHE A 255 -5.55 -1.16 -10.52
C PHE A 255 -4.95 0.14 -11.06
N LYS A 256 -4.07 0.08 -12.08
CA LYS A 256 -3.59 1.29 -12.77
C LYS A 256 -4.76 2.09 -13.38
N SER A 257 -5.75 1.42 -13.97
CA SER A 257 -6.91 2.08 -14.55
C SER A 257 -7.80 2.75 -13.49
N ILE A 258 -8.03 2.10 -12.35
CA ILE A 258 -8.86 2.64 -11.26
C ILE A 258 -8.19 3.84 -10.60
N GLU A 259 -6.89 3.77 -10.36
CA GLU A 259 -6.15 4.89 -9.77
C GLU A 259 -6.18 6.13 -10.68
N HIS A 260 -6.08 5.95 -12.00
CA HIS A 260 -6.27 7.05 -12.95
C HIS A 260 -7.66 7.69 -12.84
N VAL A 261 -8.71 6.86 -12.75
CA VAL A 261 -10.08 7.34 -12.57
C VAL A 261 -10.22 8.10 -11.25
N HIS A 262 -9.69 7.57 -10.15
CA HIS A 262 -9.68 8.27 -8.86
C HIS A 262 -8.99 9.63 -8.98
N GLN A 263 -7.77 9.69 -9.51
CA GLN A 263 -7.05 10.95 -9.68
C GLN A 263 -7.83 11.96 -10.55
N SER A 264 -8.53 11.50 -11.59
CA SER A 264 -9.34 12.38 -12.44
C SER A 264 -10.58 12.96 -11.75
N LEU A 265 -11.20 12.20 -10.84
CA LEU A 265 -12.47 12.58 -10.21
C LEU A 265 -12.32 13.53 -9.02
N ILE A 266 -11.24 13.35 -8.26
CA ILE A 266 -11.05 14.03 -6.98
C ILE A 266 -9.75 14.86 -6.94
N GLY A 267 -8.87 14.72 -7.93
CA GLY A 267 -7.59 15.44 -7.98
C GLY A 267 -6.55 14.83 -7.04
N GLN A 268 -5.26 15.10 -7.30
CA GLN A 268 -4.16 14.59 -6.46
C GLN A 268 -4.23 15.13 -5.02
N GLU A 269 -4.75 16.34 -4.84
CA GLU A 269 -4.91 17.00 -3.53
C GLU A 269 -6.14 16.54 -2.73
N ASN A 270 -7.18 15.99 -3.37
CA ASN A 270 -8.33 15.43 -2.65
C ASN A 270 -8.39 13.92 -2.83
N LEU A 271 -7.31 13.21 -2.48
CA LEU A 271 -7.32 11.75 -2.32
C LEU A 271 -8.45 11.34 -1.35
N GLY A 272 -9.68 11.22 -1.83
CA GLY A 272 -10.91 11.02 -1.07
C GLY A 272 -10.76 9.83 -0.14
N LEU A 273 -10.58 10.15 1.13
CA LEU A 273 -10.21 9.31 2.27
C LEU A 273 -11.23 8.23 2.67
N GLN A 274 -12.23 8.03 1.83
CA GLN A 274 -13.42 7.25 2.15
C GLN A 274 -13.98 6.50 0.93
N GLY A 275 -13.43 6.67 -0.28
CA GLY A 275 -14.09 6.19 -1.50
C GLY A 275 -15.39 6.95 -1.83
N GLU A 276 -15.71 8.00 -1.07
CA GLU A 276 -16.84 8.91 -1.33
C GLU A 276 -16.33 10.19 -1.99
N LEU A 277 -17.04 10.63 -3.04
CA LEU A 277 -16.79 11.88 -3.74
C LEU A 277 -17.03 13.06 -2.79
N LEU A 278 -15.96 13.69 -2.31
CA LEU A 278 -16.02 14.96 -1.59
C LEU A 278 -16.51 16.06 -2.56
N SER A 279 -17.82 16.27 -2.58
CA SER A 279 -18.52 17.35 -3.28
C SER A 279 -18.26 17.45 -4.80
N THR A 280 -19.25 17.00 -5.57
CA THR A 280 -19.38 17.17 -7.04
C THR A 280 -19.34 18.63 -7.54
N LYS A 281 -19.30 19.64 -6.66
CA LYS A 281 -19.39 21.07 -7.04
C LYS A 281 -18.18 21.61 -7.81
N ARG A 282 -17.01 20.98 -7.79
CA ARG A 282 -15.82 21.40 -8.59
C ARG A 282 -15.65 20.68 -9.93
N VAL A 283 -16.38 19.59 -10.16
CA VAL A 283 -16.17 18.64 -11.27
C VAL A 283 -16.76 19.15 -12.62
N GLN A 284 -17.57 20.21 -12.62
CA GLN A 284 -18.45 20.49 -13.78
C GLN A 284 -17.84 21.28 -14.95
N ARG A 285 -16.58 21.74 -14.90
CA ARG A 285 -16.02 22.58 -16.00
C ARG A 285 -14.75 22.07 -16.67
N SER A 286 -13.85 21.37 -15.97
CA SER A 286 -12.62 20.80 -16.57
C SER A 286 -12.88 19.46 -17.28
N ASP A 287 -13.80 18.65 -16.76
CA ASP A 287 -13.94 17.24 -17.12
C ASP A 287 -14.48 17.01 -18.53
N LYS A 288 -15.31 17.93 -19.04
CA LYS A 288 -15.84 17.80 -20.40
C LYS A 288 -14.73 17.94 -21.44
N LEU A 289 -13.84 18.92 -21.26
CA LEU A 289 -12.71 19.14 -22.16
C LEU A 289 -11.67 18.01 -22.07
N GLN A 290 -11.36 17.54 -20.87
CA GLN A 290 -10.38 16.46 -20.69
C GLN A 290 -10.89 15.11 -21.19
N ARG A 291 -12.18 14.78 -20.99
CA ARG A 291 -12.79 13.57 -21.58
C ARG A 291 -12.78 13.60 -23.11
N GLU A 292 -13.11 14.73 -23.72
CA GLU A 292 -13.07 14.87 -25.18
C GLU A 292 -11.64 14.72 -25.74
N MET A 293 -10.63 15.22 -25.03
CA MET A 293 -9.22 15.03 -25.41
C MET A 293 -8.74 13.58 -25.19
N MET A 294 -9.16 12.92 -24.12
CA MET A 294 -8.77 11.54 -23.81
C MET A 294 -9.37 10.54 -24.79
N VAL A 295 -10.66 10.69 -25.13
CA VAL A 295 -11.32 9.85 -26.15
C VAL A 295 -10.64 10.03 -27.51
N ARG A 296 -10.26 11.26 -27.88
CA ARG A 296 -9.50 11.51 -29.11
C ARG A 296 -8.10 10.88 -29.11
N LYS A 297 -7.42 10.84 -27.95
CA LYS A 297 -6.09 10.23 -27.84
C LYS A 297 -6.17 8.72 -27.93
N LEU A 298 -7.14 8.10 -27.24
CA LEU A 298 -7.39 6.66 -27.31
C LEU A 298 -7.83 6.21 -28.73
N MET A 299 -8.64 7.02 -29.42
CA MET A 299 -9.06 6.71 -30.79
C MET A 299 -7.97 6.95 -31.85
N ASN A 300 -7.00 7.81 -31.59
CA ASN A 300 -5.88 8.02 -32.51
C ASN A 300 -4.78 6.96 -32.37
N ASP A 301 -4.58 6.36 -31.19
CA ASP A 301 -3.64 5.25 -30.99
C ASP A 301 -4.14 3.93 -31.64
N GLU A 302 -5.45 3.78 -31.86
CA GLU A 302 -6.01 2.66 -32.64
C GLU A 302 -5.81 2.84 -34.17
N LEU A 303 -5.67 4.08 -34.65
CA LEU A 303 -5.45 4.38 -36.08
C LEU A 303 -3.97 4.39 -36.50
N SER A 304 -3.04 4.44 -35.54
CA SER A 304 -1.59 4.35 -35.83
C SER A 304 -1.04 2.93 -35.87
N ASN A 305 -1.84 1.93 -35.47
CA ASN A 305 -1.43 0.51 -35.43
C ASN A 305 -2.02 -0.36 -36.56
N SER A 306 -2.59 0.25 -37.60
CA SER A 306 -2.94 -0.46 -38.85
C SER A 306 -1.95 -0.10 -39.97
N HIS A 307 -0.72 -0.60 -39.88
CA HIS A 307 0.14 -0.84 -41.04
C HIS A 307 0.40 -2.34 -41.08
N TYR A 308 -0.44 -3.05 -41.82
CA TYR A 308 -0.13 -4.38 -42.28
C TYR A 308 0.75 -4.23 -43.52
N ASP A 309 1.95 -4.81 -43.43
CA ASP A 309 2.87 -5.05 -44.54
C ASP A 309 2.18 -5.79 -45.68
N ASP A 310 2.35 -5.29 -46.90
CA ASP A 310 2.20 -6.06 -48.13
C ASP A 310 3.26 -5.55 -49.13
N ASP A 311 4.47 -6.10 -49.02
CA ASP A 311 5.50 -6.06 -50.06
C ASP A 311 5.79 -7.50 -50.50
N LEU A 312 5.22 -7.91 -51.64
CA LEU A 312 5.79 -8.94 -52.50
C LEU A 312 5.68 -8.47 -53.96
N GLU A 313 6.85 -8.18 -54.54
CA GLU A 313 7.09 -7.90 -55.96
C GLU A 313 6.60 -9.05 -56.86
N TYR A 314 6.11 -8.74 -58.07
CA TYR A 314 6.73 -9.17 -59.34
C TYR A 314 5.99 -8.64 -60.59
N GLU A 315 6.76 -7.92 -61.41
CA GLU A 315 6.78 -7.77 -62.88
C GLU A 315 5.54 -7.51 -63.76
N SER A 316 5.83 -6.68 -64.76
CA SER A 316 5.08 -6.17 -65.89
C SER A 316 4.39 -7.22 -66.78
N LEU A 317 3.25 -6.84 -67.39
CA LEU A 317 3.00 -6.86 -68.85
C LEU A 317 1.54 -6.43 -69.18
N HIS A 318 1.44 -5.46 -70.09
CA HIS A 318 0.38 -5.14 -71.07
C HIS A 318 -1.12 -5.46 -70.81
N GLY A 319 -1.94 -4.40 -70.91
CA GLY A 319 -3.05 -4.37 -71.88
C GLY A 319 -4.51 -4.29 -71.39
N GLY A 320 -5.11 -3.09 -71.45
CA GLY A 320 -6.50 -2.84 -71.94
C GLY A 320 -7.72 -3.17 -71.05
N PRO A 321 -8.91 -2.57 -71.30
CA PRO A 321 -9.89 -2.23 -70.25
C PRO A 321 -11.31 -2.85 -70.38
N SER A 322 -12.17 -2.48 -69.42
CA SER A 322 -13.66 -2.56 -69.40
C SER A 322 -14.27 -3.83 -68.78
N ALA A 323 -15.46 -3.88 -68.17
CA ALA A 323 -16.48 -2.91 -67.76
C ALA A 323 -17.55 -3.65 -66.92
N HIS A 324 -18.35 -2.86 -66.18
CA HIS A 324 -19.77 -3.10 -65.79
C HIS A 324 -20.09 -4.10 -64.67
N SER A 325 -20.68 -3.64 -63.56
CA SER A 325 -22.14 -3.41 -63.30
C SER A 325 -22.92 -4.73 -63.14
N GLN A 326 -23.90 -4.95 -62.25
CA GLN A 326 -24.66 -4.12 -61.31
C GLN A 326 -25.67 -5.08 -60.60
N LYS A 327 -26.29 -4.58 -59.52
CA LYS A 327 -27.66 -4.90 -59.00
C LYS A 327 -27.84 -6.17 -58.15
N LYS A 328 -28.25 -6.06 -56.87
CA LYS A 328 -29.53 -5.60 -56.24
C LYS A 328 -30.63 -6.68 -56.20
N ARG A 329 -31.10 -7.05 -54.99
CA ARG A 329 -32.50 -7.00 -54.46
C ARG A 329 -32.66 -7.90 -53.22
N ARG A 330 -33.09 -7.36 -52.07
CA ARG A 330 -34.46 -7.23 -51.48
C ARG A 330 -35.00 -8.52 -50.84
N VAL A 331 -35.16 -8.55 -49.50
CA VAL A 331 -36.41 -8.34 -48.68
C VAL A 331 -37.22 -9.64 -48.45
N ALA A 332 -37.37 -10.09 -47.19
CA ALA A 332 -38.60 -9.98 -46.36
C ALA A 332 -38.54 -10.85 -45.09
N MET A 333 -39.14 -10.36 -44.00
CA MET A 333 -39.45 -11.08 -42.76
C MET A 333 -40.78 -11.84 -42.86
N THR A 334 -40.96 -12.90 -42.05
CA THR A 334 -42.24 -13.22 -41.34
C THR A 334 -42.01 -14.20 -40.18
N GLU A 335 -42.84 -14.04 -39.14
CA GLU A 335 -42.86 -14.58 -37.76
C GLU A 335 -43.36 -16.04 -37.63
N SER A 336 -42.80 -16.86 -36.71
CA SER A 336 -43.40 -17.46 -35.46
C SER A 336 -44.39 -18.65 -35.62
N PRO A 337 -44.81 -19.40 -34.57
CA PRO A 337 -44.28 -19.62 -33.20
C PRO A 337 -44.11 -21.14 -32.81
N SER A 338 -43.79 -21.37 -31.53
CA SER A 338 -43.41 -22.58 -30.78
C SER A 338 -44.39 -23.78 -30.77
N PRO A 339 -44.00 -24.91 -30.15
CA PRO A 339 -44.28 -25.14 -28.71
C PRO A 339 -43.05 -25.15 -27.80
#